data_AF-A0A067SYV2-F1
#
_entry.id   AF-A0A067SYV2-F1
#
_cell.length_a   1.000
_cell.length_b   1.000
_cell.length_c   1.000
_cell.angle_alpha   90.00
_cell.angle_beta   90.00
_cell.angle_gamma   90.00
#
_symmetry.space_group_name_H-M   'P 1'
#
loop_
_entity.id
_entity.type
_entity.pdbx_description
1 polymer ?
#
loop_
_entity_poly.entity_id
_entity_poly.type
_entity_poly.pdbx_seq_one_letter_code
_entity_poly.pdbx_strand_id
1 'polypeptide(L)'
;MRLPRTPPFAGQAGPLDKLLSVRQESQALAGPIANTQNTHFTVLFDFLAFFGLVSLLVILCTGWFSSRVQRPPTWFLYIFSWMFYSIGLLLMLGHQHASEPGFAICLTQAMTLYANPVFVSTSTMSFLIKVLLDTRYKLKGKSTSTRQMTALLAVPIISWIAILLEVLIFGLKNRSAVQREASGMFCHITSPLPEQISGSIVMALIITSLPINFAIALTILRNKHSWSTLFGKEYTPTLVLRVVLFDATPLLGLALDVAEYIPPKFENLPALNAMLALLPALAGIAFMSQRDILRAWMFWLPPEKPKAVEFMPH
;
A
#
# COMPACT_ATOMS: atom_id res chain seq x y z
N MET A 1 82.45 -2.52 -1.10
CA MET A 1 81.70 -2.08 0.10
C MET A 1 80.28 -2.63 0.01
N ARG A 2 79.91 -3.59 0.86
CA ARG A 2 78.53 -4.11 0.98
C ARG A 2 77.82 -3.26 2.03
N LEU A 3 76.71 -2.61 1.65
CA LEU A 3 75.83 -1.92 2.58
C LEU A 3 75.08 -2.93 3.46
N PRO A 4 74.89 -2.64 4.76
CA PRO A 4 74.15 -3.51 5.67
C PRO A 4 72.64 -3.46 5.38
N ARG A 5 72.00 -4.63 5.31
CA ARG A 5 70.54 -4.76 5.27
C ARG A 5 69.97 -4.45 6.65
N THR A 6 69.11 -3.45 6.74
CA THR A 6 68.28 -3.19 7.91
C THR A 6 67.15 -4.24 8.00
N PRO A 7 66.80 -4.71 9.20
CA PRO A 7 65.69 -5.63 9.40
C PRO A 7 64.33 -4.91 9.22
N PRO A 8 63.28 -5.61 8.76
CA PRO A 8 61.95 -5.05 8.63
C PRO A 8 61.34 -4.77 10.00
N PHE A 9 60.81 -3.56 10.17
CA PHE A 9 60.02 -3.15 11.33
C PHE A 9 58.76 -4.02 11.44
N ALA A 10 58.71 -4.87 12.46
CA ALA A 10 57.47 -5.54 12.87
C ALA A 10 56.54 -4.49 13.49
N GLY A 11 55.57 -4.02 12.72
CA GLY A 11 54.55 -3.08 13.18
C GLY A 11 53.68 -3.72 14.26
N GLN A 12 53.74 -3.19 15.49
CA GLN A 12 52.75 -3.48 16.52
C GLN A 12 51.39 -2.98 16.04
N ALA A 13 50.44 -3.90 15.87
CA ALA A 13 49.05 -3.58 15.56
C ALA A 13 48.52 -2.54 16.57
N GLY A 14 47.98 -1.45 16.05
CA GLY A 14 47.56 -0.32 16.85
C GLY A 14 46.31 -0.65 17.68
N PRO A 15 45.98 0.15 18.71
CA PRO A 15 44.73 0.01 19.47
C PRO A 15 43.46 0.02 18.59
N LEU A 16 43.55 0.64 17.41
CA LEU A 16 42.47 0.71 16.42
C LEU A 16 42.17 -0.65 15.76
N ASP A 17 43.18 -1.46 15.50
CA ASP A 17 43.01 -2.79 14.89
C ASP A 17 42.30 -3.76 15.84
N LYS A 18 42.58 -3.62 17.15
CA LYS A 18 41.85 -4.36 18.19
C LYS A 18 40.38 -3.96 18.26
N LEU A 19 40.05 -2.68 18.13
CA LEU A 19 38.65 -2.21 18.11
C LEU A 19 37.89 -2.68 16.86
N LEU A 20 38.54 -2.74 15.70
CA LEU A 20 37.94 -3.30 14.49
C LEU A 20 37.66 -4.81 14.62
N SER A 21 38.59 -5.57 15.21
CA SER A 21 38.40 -7.02 15.43
C SER A 21 37.24 -7.32 16.40
N VAL A 22 37.11 -6.55 17.48
CA VAL A 22 36.02 -6.71 18.47
C VAL A 22 34.65 -6.34 17.86
N ARG A 23 34.61 -5.36 16.95
CA ARG A 23 33.40 -5.02 16.20
C ARG A 23 33.01 -6.14 15.22
N GLN A 24 33.99 -6.77 14.58
CA GLN A 24 33.79 -7.91 13.67
C GLN A 24 33.28 -9.16 14.40
N GLU A 25 33.82 -9.49 15.56
CA GLU A 25 33.33 -10.61 16.38
C GLU A 25 31.94 -10.33 16.97
N SER A 26 31.66 -9.10 17.38
CA SER A 26 30.33 -8.70 17.85
C SER A 26 29.27 -8.78 16.74
N GLN A 27 29.64 -8.47 15.49
CA GLN A 27 28.76 -8.67 14.32
C GLN A 27 28.59 -10.15 13.97
N ALA A 28 29.62 -10.97 14.14
CA ALA A 28 29.54 -12.41 13.91
C ALA A 28 28.64 -13.12 14.95
N LEU A 29 28.63 -12.66 16.21
CA LEU A 29 27.79 -13.23 17.27
C LEU A 29 26.35 -12.68 17.30
N ALA A 30 26.12 -11.47 16.78
CA ALA A 30 24.78 -10.89 16.62
C ALA A 30 24.00 -11.50 15.44
N GLY A 31 24.70 -12.07 14.46
CA GLY A 31 24.12 -12.67 13.25
C GLY A 31 23.08 -13.78 13.50
N PRO A 32 23.31 -14.78 14.40
CA PRO A 32 22.38 -15.90 14.59
C PRO A 32 21.08 -15.51 15.30
N ILE A 33 21.12 -14.61 16.28
CA ILE A 33 19.95 -14.20 17.10
C ILE A 33 19.10 -13.18 16.33
N ALA A 34 19.72 -12.28 15.56
CA ALA A 34 18.99 -11.41 14.64
C ALA A 34 18.27 -12.21 13.54
N ASN A 35 18.84 -13.36 13.11
CA ASN A 35 18.26 -14.17 12.03
C ASN A 35 16.94 -14.86 12.39
N THR A 36 16.78 -15.38 13.61
CA THR A 36 15.57 -16.13 14.00
C THR A 36 14.36 -15.22 14.21
N GLN A 37 14.53 -14.04 14.81
CA GLN A 37 13.41 -13.10 15.03
C GLN A 37 12.85 -12.56 13.71
N ASN A 38 13.70 -12.35 12.70
CA ASN A 38 13.29 -11.88 11.38
C ASN A 38 12.46 -12.93 10.59
N THR A 39 12.63 -14.22 10.87
CA THR A 39 11.93 -15.29 10.15
C THR A 39 10.43 -15.25 10.42
N HIS A 40 10.00 -15.05 11.67
CA HIS A 40 8.58 -14.96 12.01
C HIS A 40 7.87 -13.77 11.35
N PHE A 41 8.53 -12.60 11.34
CA PHE A 41 7.97 -11.42 10.68
C PHE A 41 7.93 -11.56 9.16
N THR A 42 8.94 -12.20 8.56
CA THR A 42 8.96 -12.48 7.12
C THR A 42 7.80 -13.41 6.72
N VAL A 43 7.61 -14.52 7.46
CA VAL A 43 6.48 -15.44 7.20
C VAL A 43 5.13 -14.73 7.38
N LEU A 44 4.98 -13.90 8.41
CA LEU A 44 3.77 -13.12 8.62
C LEU A 44 3.54 -12.12 7.48
N PHE A 45 4.57 -11.41 7.05
CA PHE A 45 4.54 -10.47 5.93
C PHE A 45 4.08 -11.16 4.64
N ASP A 46 4.69 -12.29 4.29
CA ASP A 46 4.35 -13.07 3.09
C ASP A 46 2.91 -13.58 3.15
N PHE A 47 2.50 -14.11 4.32
CA PHE A 47 1.13 -14.59 4.53
C PHE A 47 0.11 -13.46 4.35
N LEU A 48 0.34 -12.30 4.95
CA LEU A 48 -0.56 -11.14 4.84
C LEU A 48 -0.63 -10.62 3.41
N ALA A 49 0.50 -10.48 2.72
CA ALA A 49 0.55 -10.02 1.34
C ALA A 49 -0.16 -11.00 0.38
N PHE A 50 0.06 -12.31 0.56
CA PHE A 50 -0.60 -13.36 -0.21
C PHE A 50 -2.10 -13.42 0.06
N PHE A 51 -2.51 -13.37 1.32
CA PHE A 51 -3.91 -13.32 1.71
C PHE A 51 -4.61 -12.07 1.12
N GLY A 52 -3.96 -10.91 1.18
CA GLY A 52 -4.42 -9.69 0.53
C GLY A 52 -4.62 -9.88 -0.98
N LEU A 53 -3.63 -10.44 -1.68
CA LEU A 53 -3.73 -10.69 -3.12
C LEU A 53 -4.90 -11.62 -3.48
N VAL A 54 -5.00 -12.77 -2.79
CA VAL A 54 -6.03 -13.77 -3.08
C VAL A 54 -7.43 -13.23 -2.78
N SER A 55 -7.60 -12.55 -1.64
CA SER A 55 -8.89 -11.95 -1.28
C SER A 55 -9.33 -10.88 -2.29
N LEU A 56 -8.41 -9.99 -2.69
CA LEU A 56 -8.69 -8.95 -3.68
C LEU A 56 -8.98 -9.52 -5.07
N LEU A 57 -8.28 -10.57 -5.49
CA LEU A 57 -8.56 -11.28 -6.74
C LEU A 57 -9.97 -11.88 -6.73
N VAL A 58 -10.35 -12.54 -5.63
CA VAL A 58 -11.69 -13.12 -5.45
C VAL A 58 -12.77 -12.02 -5.50
N ILE A 59 -12.53 -10.87 -4.85
CA ILE A 59 -13.43 -9.71 -4.93
C ILE A 59 -13.54 -9.19 -6.38
N LEU A 60 -12.42 -9.03 -7.06
CA LEU A 60 -12.37 -8.51 -8.42
C LEU A 60 -13.11 -9.42 -9.39
N CYS A 61 -12.84 -10.73 -9.35
CA CYS A 61 -13.54 -11.73 -10.14
C CYS A 61 -15.05 -11.73 -9.83
N THR A 62 -15.42 -11.61 -8.55
CA THR A 62 -16.84 -11.53 -8.17
C THR A 62 -17.51 -10.30 -8.76
N GLY A 63 -16.88 -9.12 -8.66
CA GLY A 63 -17.42 -7.88 -9.23
C GLY A 63 -17.49 -7.90 -10.75
N TRP A 64 -16.56 -8.60 -11.42
CA TRP A 64 -16.50 -8.68 -12.88
C TRP A 64 -17.54 -9.65 -13.47
N PHE A 65 -17.69 -10.83 -12.86
CA PHE A 65 -18.54 -11.89 -13.39
C PHE A 65 -19.97 -11.87 -12.82
N SER A 66 -20.20 -11.23 -11.67
CA SER A 66 -21.53 -11.18 -11.05
C SER A 66 -22.35 -10.01 -11.59
N SER A 67 -23.43 -10.31 -12.31
CA SER A 67 -24.43 -9.31 -12.71
C SER A 67 -25.15 -8.65 -11.52
N ARG A 68 -25.04 -9.23 -10.32
CA ARG A 68 -25.63 -8.69 -9.08
C ARG A 68 -24.81 -7.55 -8.48
N VAL A 69 -23.52 -7.44 -8.83
CA VAL A 69 -22.58 -6.48 -8.27
C VAL A 69 -22.32 -5.39 -9.30
N GLN A 70 -23.01 -4.26 -9.18
CA GLN A 70 -22.83 -3.12 -10.08
C GLN A 70 -21.92 -2.09 -9.40
N ARG A 71 -20.70 -1.95 -9.92
CA ARG A 71 -19.69 -1.03 -9.38
C ARG A 71 -19.17 -0.09 -10.47
N PRO A 72 -18.84 1.17 -10.14
CA PRO A 72 -18.24 2.08 -11.10
C PRO A 72 -16.82 1.62 -11.48
N PRO A 73 -16.31 1.97 -12.68
CA PRO A 73 -14.94 1.66 -13.10
C PRO A 73 -13.84 2.09 -12.10
N THR A 74 -14.04 3.21 -11.39
CA THR A 74 -13.10 3.69 -10.37
C THR A 74 -12.95 2.75 -9.19
N TRP A 75 -13.99 1.98 -8.86
CA TRP A 75 -13.92 0.94 -7.82
C TRP A 75 -13.01 -0.21 -8.25
N PHE A 76 -13.13 -0.66 -9.50
CA PHE A 76 -12.26 -1.70 -10.05
C PHE A 76 -10.79 -1.24 -10.08
N LEU A 77 -10.54 0.01 -10.50
CA LEU A 77 -9.19 0.58 -10.50
C LEU A 77 -8.60 0.62 -9.08
N TYR A 78 -9.41 0.94 -8.08
CA TYR A 78 -9.01 0.95 -6.69
C TYR A 78 -8.69 -0.46 -6.14
N ILE A 79 -9.52 -1.48 -6.43
CA ILE A 79 -9.19 -2.87 -6.05
C ILE A 79 -7.91 -3.34 -6.77
N PHE A 80 -7.77 -2.98 -8.04
CA PHE A 80 -6.62 -3.34 -8.86
C PHE A 80 -5.31 -2.72 -8.33
N SER A 81 -5.32 -1.48 -7.84
CA SER A 81 -4.13 -0.85 -7.26
C SER A 81 -3.63 -1.59 -6.02
N TRP A 82 -4.54 -2.09 -5.16
CA TRP A 82 -4.16 -2.94 -4.02
C TRP A 82 -3.62 -4.30 -4.44
N MET A 83 -4.12 -4.88 -5.54
CA MET A 83 -3.53 -6.12 -6.07
C MET A 83 -2.09 -5.91 -6.52
N PHE A 84 -1.81 -4.82 -7.24
CA PHE A 84 -0.45 -4.45 -7.63
C PHE A 84 0.44 -4.18 -6.42
N TYR A 85 -0.13 -3.56 -5.38
CA TYR A 85 0.54 -3.39 -4.10
C TYR A 85 0.99 -4.75 -3.53
N SER A 86 0.08 -5.71 -3.38
CA SER A 86 0.42 -7.06 -2.89
C SER A 86 1.42 -7.80 -3.78
N ILE A 87 1.28 -7.71 -5.11
CA ILE A 87 2.22 -8.33 -6.06
C ILE A 87 3.62 -7.76 -5.85
N GLY A 88 3.75 -6.44 -5.71
CA GLY A 88 5.02 -5.77 -5.43
C GLY A 88 5.68 -6.29 -4.15
N LEU A 89 4.91 -6.45 -3.07
CA LEU A 89 5.43 -7.02 -1.82
C LEU A 89 5.91 -8.47 -1.99
N LEU A 90 5.20 -9.28 -2.78
CA LEU A 90 5.52 -10.70 -3.01
C LEU A 90 6.67 -10.95 -3.99
N LEU A 91 7.22 -9.91 -4.64
CA LEU A 91 8.33 -10.10 -5.60
C LEU A 91 9.60 -10.69 -4.96
N MET A 92 9.78 -10.52 -3.66
CA MET A 92 10.91 -11.08 -2.91
C MET A 92 10.67 -12.47 -2.35
N LEU A 93 9.50 -13.08 -2.60
CA LEU A 93 9.19 -14.41 -2.10
C LEU A 93 10.27 -15.42 -2.54
N GLY A 94 10.87 -16.10 -1.57
CA GLY A 94 11.97 -17.06 -1.77
C GLY A 94 13.38 -16.44 -1.78
N HIS A 95 13.51 -15.11 -1.81
CA HIS A 95 14.78 -14.38 -1.80
C HIS A 95 15.06 -13.65 -0.48
N GLN A 96 14.18 -13.78 0.52
CA GLN A 96 14.34 -13.07 1.79
C GLN A 96 15.49 -13.63 2.65
N HIS A 97 15.71 -14.95 2.64
CA HIS A 97 16.75 -15.63 3.42
C HIS A 97 17.98 -16.08 2.61
N ALA A 98 17.90 -16.00 1.29
CA ALA A 98 18.94 -16.46 0.40
C ALA A 98 20.04 -15.40 0.18
N SER A 99 21.03 -15.76 -0.64
CA SER A 99 21.99 -14.82 -1.23
C SER A 99 21.29 -13.60 -1.83
N GLU A 100 22.00 -12.48 -1.93
CA GLU A 100 21.44 -11.21 -2.41
C GLU A 100 20.59 -11.39 -3.69
N PRO A 101 19.37 -10.82 -3.73
CA PRO A 101 18.51 -10.94 -4.90
C PRO A 101 19.19 -10.32 -6.11
N GLY A 102 18.93 -10.88 -7.29
CA GLY A 102 19.41 -10.27 -8.53
C GLY A 102 18.95 -8.82 -8.65
N PHE A 103 19.84 -7.95 -9.12
CA PHE A 103 19.59 -6.49 -9.23
C PHE A 103 18.24 -6.17 -9.89
N ALA A 104 17.84 -6.90 -10.93
CA ALA A 104 16.57 -6.67 -11.62
C ALA A 104 15.34 -6.93 -10.74
N ILE A 105 15.35 -7.99 -9.92
CA ILE A 105 14.25 -8.30 -8.98
C ILE A 105 14.18 -7.22 -7.91
N CYS A 106 15.34 -6.87 -7.33
CA CYS A 106 15.44 -5.87 -6.27
C CYS A 106 15.01 -4.48 -6.74
N LEU A 107 15.44 -4.07 -7.94
CA LEU A 107 15.00 -2.81 -8.56
C LEU A 107 13.51 -2.82 -8.89
N THR A 108 12.98 -3.91 -9.46
CA THR A 108 11.54 -4.02 -9.77
C THR A 108 10.70 -3.92 -8.49
N GLN A 109 11.15 -4.56 -7.42
CA GLN A 109 10.46 -4.44 -6.14
C GLN A 109 10.52 -3.01 -5.60
N ALA A 110 11.69 -2.37 -5.60
CA ALA A 110 11.83 -0.98 -5.17
C ALA A 110 10.91 -0.05 -6.00
N MET A 111 10.85 -0.22 -7.32
CA MET A 111 9.92 0.50 -8.20
C MET A 111 8.48 0.36 -7.74
N THR A 112 8.02 -0.86 -7.47
CA THR A 112 6.66 -1.10 -6.98
C THR A 112 6.43 -0.55 -5.58
N LEU A 113 7.44 -0.63 -4.69
CA LEU A 113 7.35 -0.15 -3.31
C LEU A 113 7.09 1.36 -3.24
N TYR A 114 7.75 2.16 -4.08
CA TYR A 114 7.55 3.61 -4.14
C TYR A 114 6.34 4.02 -4.99
N ALA A 115 6.07 3.33 -6.10
CA ALA A 115 5.00 3.72 -7.01
C ALA A 115 3.60 3.27 -6.54
N ASN A 116 3.47 2.10 -5.91
CA ASN A 116 2.17 1.55 -5.53
C ASN A 116 1.44 2.37 -4.45
N PRO A 117 2.09 2.93 -3.41
CA PRO A 117 1.45 3.88 -2.50
C PRO A 117 0.78 5.04 -3.24
N VAL A 118 1.48 5.64 -4.21
CA VAL A 118 0.94 6.73 -5.03
C VAL A 118 -0.26 6.24 -5.87
N PHE A 119 -0.18 5.05 -6.46
CA PHE A 119 -1.28 4.49 -7.24
C PHE A 119 -2.52 4.21 -6.39
N VAL A 120 -2.32 3.62 -5.21
CA VAL A 120 -3.37 3.39 -4.23
C VAL A 120 -4.00 4.73 -3.81
N SER A 121 -3.23 5.70 -3.35
CA SER A 121 -3.77 6.99 -2.88
C SER A 121 -4.50 7.76 -3.98
N THR A 122 -3.98 7.80 -5.20
CA THR A 122 -4.64 8.47 -6.33
C THR A 122 -5.90 7.74 -6.79
N SER A 123 -5.91 6.40 -6.77
CA SER A 123 -7.11 5.61 -7.07
C SER A 123 -8.17 5.75 -5.98
N THR A 124 -7.79 5.80 -4.68
CA THR A 124 -8.68 6.15 -3.56
C THR A 124 -9.31 7.51 -3.80
N MET A 125 -8.50 8.53 -4.06
CA MET A 125 -8.97 9.89 -4.31
C MET A 125 -9.97 9.93 -5.47
N SER A 126 -9.66 9.24 -6.56
CA SER A 126 -10.53 9.15 -7.74
C SER A 126 -11.87 8.47 -7.42
N PHE A 127 -11.83 7.41 -6.61
CA PHE A 127 -13.03 6.74 -6.10
C PHE A 127 -13.86 7.66 -5.19
N LEU A 128 -13.24 8.36 -4.23
CA LEU A 128 -13.91 9.29 -3.32
C LEU A 128 -14.55 10.47 -4.06
N ILE A 129 -13.84 11.07 -5.01
CA ILE A 129 -14.38 12.15 -5.86
C ILE A 129 -15.59 11.62 -6.64
N LYS A 130 -15.51 10.40 -7.19
CA LYS A 130 -16.66 9.80 -7.90
C LYS A 130 -17.87 9.64 -6.98
N VAL A 131 -17.68 9.10 -5.78
CA VAL A 131 -18.75 8.93 -4.78
C VAL A 131 -19.37 10.28 -4.41
N LEU A 132 -18.53 11.31 -4.19
CA LEU A 132 -19.01 12.66 -3.88
C LEU A 132 -19.81 13.26 -5.03
N LEU A 133 -19.32 13.15 -6.27
CA LEU A 133 -19.99 13.65 -7.46
C LEU A 133 -21.32 12.94 -7.68
N ASP A 134 -21.36 11.60 -7.58
CA ASP A 134 -22.60 10.82 -7.72
C ASP A 134 -23.63 11.20 -6.67
N THR A 135 -23.21 11.35 -5.43
CA THR A 135 -24.11 11.75 -4.34
C THR A 135 -24.71 13.13 -4.63
N ARG A 136 -23.89 14.10 -5.05
CA ARG A 136 -24.34 15.46 -5.38
C ARG A 136 -25.19 15.52 -6.65
N TYR A 137 -24.87 14.71 -7.65
CA TYR A 137 -25.59 14.69 -8.92
C TYR A 137 -26.93 13.97 -8.80
N LYS A 138 -27.03 12.86 -8.06
CA LYS A 138 -28.32 12.21 -7.75
C LYS A 138 -29.29 13.15 -7.05
N LEU A 139 -28.82 13.96 -6.10
CA LEU A 139 -29.64 15.01 -5.44
C LEU A 139 -30.13 16.09 -6.41
N LYS A 140 -29.44 16.29 -7.54
CA LYS A 140 -29.76 17.32 -8.54
C LYS A 140 -30.37 16.76 -9.83
N GLY A 141 -30.63 15.45 -9.90
CA GLY A 141 -31.08 14.77 -11.12
C GLY A 141 -30.07 14.84 -12.28
N LYS A 142 -28.76 14.91 -11.99
CA LYS A 142 -27.67 14.95 -12.99
C LYS A 142 -26.88 13.64 -13.01
N SER A 143 -26.04 13.45 -14.02
CA SER A 143 -25.09 12.34 -14.13
C SER A 143 -23.66 12.84 -14.34
N THR A 144 -22.67 12.02 -13.98
CA THR A 144 -21.25 12.32 -14.24
C THR A 144 -20.98 12.27 -15.73
N SER A 145 -20.27 13.28 -16.26
CA SER A 145 -19.88 13.29 -17.68
C SER A 145 -18.81 12.26 -17.99
N THR A 146 -18.78 11.75 -19.23
CA THR A 146 -17.75 10.80 -19.69
C THR A 146 -16.34 11.35 -19.53
N ARG A 147 -16.12 12.65 -19.82
CA ARG A 147 -14.80 13.30 -19.66
C ARG A 147 -14.30 13.28 -18.22
N GLN A 148 -15.18 13.54 -17.24
CA GLN A 148 -14.84 13.45 -15.82
C GLN A 148 -14.47 12.01 -15.44
N MET A 149 -15.23 11.02 -15.91
CA MET A 149 -14.91 9.61 -15.66
C MET A 149 -13.54 9.22 -16.25
N THR A 150 -13.26 9.60 -17.50
CA THR A 150 -11.97 9.32 -18.13
C THR A 150 -10.82 9.95 -17.35
N ALA A 151 -10.97 11.20 -16.89
CA ALA A 151 -9.96 11.86 -16.07
C ALA A 151 -9.72 11.13 -14.74
N LEU A 152 -10.80 10.70 -14.05
CA LEU A 152 -10.72 9.95 -12.79
C LEU A 152 -10.04 8.58 -12.96
N LEU A 153 -10.05 7.99 -14.15
CA LEU A 153 -9.35 6.73 -14.43
C LEU A 153 -7.91 6.95 -14.91
N ALA A 154 -7.67 8.00 -15.68
CA ALA A 154 -6.36 8.29 -16.27
C ALA A 154 -5.36 8.81 -15.24
N VAL A 155 -5.79 9.69 -14.32
CA VAL A 155 -4.89 10.32 -13.35
C VAL A 155 -4.11 9.29 -12.51
N PRO A 156 -4.73 8.28 -11.87
CA PRO A 156 -3.98 7.30 -11.09
C PRO A 156 -2.96 6.50 -11.88
N ILE A 157 -3.31 6.11 -13.11
CA ILE A 157 -2.45 5.31 -13.98
C ILE A 157 -1.23 6.15 -14.44
N ILE A 158 -1.46 7.39 -14.84
CA ILE A 158 -0.39 8.29 -15.28
C ILE A 158 0.55 8.59 -14.10
N SER A 159 0.03 8.88 -12.91
CA SER A 159 0.87 9.12 -11.73
C SER A 159 1.68 7.89 -11.35
N TRP A 160 1.09 6.69 -11.43
CA TRP A 160 1.79 5.45 -11.12
C TRP A 160 2.95 5.18 -12.08
N ILE A 161 2.70 5.30 -13.39
CA ILE A 161 3.73 5.14 -14.43
C ILE A 161 4.84 6.18 -14.26
N ALA A 162 4.50 7.43 -13.92
CA ALA A 162 5.49 8.49 -13.72
C ALA A 162 6.47 8.14 -12.58
N ILE A 163 5.98 7.65 -11.44
CA ILE A 163 6.83 7.24 -10.32
C ILE A 163 7.62 5.97 -10.66
N LEU A 164 7.02 4.99 -11.33
CA LEU A 164 7.76 3.80 -11.80
C LEU A 164 8.96 4.19 -12.68
N LEU A 165 8.77 5.12 -13.61
CA LEU A 165 9.83 5.58 -14.50
C LEU A 165 10.90 6.38 -13.74
N GLU A 166 10.51 7.21 -12.79
CA GLU A 166 11.44 7.94 -11.92
C GLU A 166 12.38 6.99 -11.16
N VAL A 167 11.81 6.02 -10.44
CA VAL A 167 12.58 5.03 -9.67
C VAL A 167 13.45 4.17 -10.58
N LEU A 168 12.93 3.75 -11.75
CA LEU A 168 13.69 2.98 -12.73
C LEU A 168 14.92 3.74 -13.22
N ILE A 169 14.74 5.00 -13.64
CA ILE A 169 15.84 5.84 -14.13
C ILE A 169 16.86 6.07 -13.01
N PHE A 170 16.40 6.33 -11.78
CA PHE A 170 17.27 6.53 -10.63
C PHE A 170 18.09 5.28 -10.30
N GLY A 171 17.43 4.12 -10.19
CA GLY A 171 18.07 2.84 -9.85
C GLY A 171 19.03 2.33 -10.94
N LEU A 172 18.72 2.58 -12.22
CA LEU A 172 19.64 2.25 -13.31
C LEU A 172 20.91 3.11 -13.30
N LYS A 173 20.80 4.39 -12.91
CA LYS A 173 21.95 5.30 -12.77
C LYS A 173 22.79 5.01 -11.53
N ASN A 174 22.16 4.57 -10.44
CA ASN A 174 22.80 4.36 -9.15
C ASN A 174 22.63 2.91 -8.67
N ARG A 175 23.24 1.96 -9.39
CA ARG A 175 23.02 0.52 -9.09
C ARG A 175 23.39 0.13 -7.66
N SER A 176 24.45 0.72 -7.10
CA SER A 176 24.90 0.46 -5.73
C SER A 176 23.96 1.04 -4.66
N ALA A 177 23.03 1.92 -5.04
CA ALA A 177 22.03 2.45 -4.11
C ALA A 177 20.81 1.52 -3.95
N VAL A 178 20.63 0.56 -4.86
CA VAL A 178 19.54 -0.42 -4.79
C VAL A 178 20.03 -1.58 -3.93
N GLN A 179 19.48 -1.70 -2.73
CA GLN A 179 19.90 -2.72 -1.77
C GLN A 179 18.70 -3.34 -1.06
N ARG A 180 18.91 -4.55 -0.53
CA ARG A 180 17.93 -5.21 0.33
C ARG A 180 17.91 -4.52 1.70
N GLU A 181 16.71 -4.29 2.23
CA GLU A 181 16.50 -3.77 3.57
C GLU A 181 17.12 -4.70 4.62
N ALA A 182 17.54 -4.17 5.76
CA ALA A 182 18.17 -4.96 6.83
C ALA A 182 17.27 -6.10 7.34
N SER A 183 15.95 -5.92 7.24
CA SER A 183 14.96 -6.94 7.58
C SER A 183 14.87 -8.10 6.59
N GLY A 184 15.40 -7.95 5.37
CA GLY A 184 15.32 -8.94 4.29
C GLY A 184 13.97 -9.02 3.56
N MET A 185 12.94 -8.30 4.03
CA MET A 185 11.57 -8.42 3.49
C MET A 185 11.38 -7.73 2.14
N PHE A 186 12.08 -6.63 1.90
CA PHE A 186 12.00 -5.90 0.63
C PHE A 186 13.32 -5.21 0.28
N CYS A 187 13.38 -4.69 -0.94
CA CYS A 187 14.43 -3.85 -1.46
C CYS A 187 14.01 -2.38 -1.44
N HIS A 188 14.97 -1.51 -1.12
CA HIS A 188 14.82 -0.06 -1.12
C HIS A 188 15.95 0.59 -1.91
N ILE A 189 15.82 1.90 -2.13
CA ILE A 189 16.89 2.74 -2.65
C ILE A 189 17.40 3.60 -1.50
N THR A 190 18.70 3.57 -1.22
CA THR A 190 19.30 4.29 -0.07
C THR A 190 19.21 5.81 -0.16
N SER A 191 18.95 6.33 -1.36
CA SER A 191 18.73 7.75 -1.55
C SER A 191 17.35 8.14 -1.02
N PRO A 192 17.23 9.22 -0.25
CA PRO A 192 15.94 9.69 0.24
C PRO A 192 15.05 10.27 -0.86
N LEU A 193 15.58 10.50 -2.08
CA LEU A 193 14.86 11.24 -3.11
C LEU A 193 13.56 10.54 -3.59
N PRO A 194 13.56 9.25 -4.00
CA PRO A 194 12.33 8.58 -4.44
C PRO A 194 11.29 8.44 -3.31
N GLU A 195 11.78 8.19 -2.09
CA GLU A 195 10.96 8.12 -0.88
C GLU A 195 10.29 9.47 -0.57
N GLN A 196 11.06 10.56 -0.57
CA GLN A 196 10.53 11.91 -0.33
C GLN A 196 9.52 12.33 -1.39
N ILE A 197 9.78 12.04 -2.67
CA ILE A 197 8.85 12.38 -3.76
C ILE A 197 7.53 11.62 -3.60
N SER A 198 7.58 10.28 -3.52
CA SER A 198 6.39 9.44 -3.40
C SER A 198 5.63 9.72 -2.08
N GLY A 199 6.35 9.82 -0.96
CA GLY A 199 5.80 10.15 0.35
C GLY A 199 5.11 11.52 0.38
N SER A 200 5.71 12.55 -0.22
CA SER A 200 5.10 13.90 -0.30
C SER A 200 3.80 13.90 -1.10
N ILE A 201 3.75 13.15 -2.21
CA ILE A 201 2.54 13.02 -3.02
C ILE A 201 1.44 12.32 -2.24
N VAL A 202 1.75 11.19 -1.60
CA VAL A 202 0.81 10.43 -0.76
C VAL A 202 0.27 11.30 0.37
N MET A 203 1.16 12.05 1.04
CA MET A 203 0.79 12.98 2.11
C MET A 203 -0.17 14.07 1.65
N ALA A 204 0.12 14.71 0.51
CA ALA A 204 -0.77 15.72 -0.06
C ALA A 204 -2.15 15.14 -0.41
N LEU A 205 -2.20 13.91 -0.94
CA LEU A 205 -3.44 13.21 -1.27
C LEU A 205 -4.26 12.87 -0.02
N ILE A 206 -3.63 12.38 1.05
CA ILE A 206 -4.30 12.08 2.32
C ILE A 206 -4.88 13.37 2.93
N ILE A 207 -4.10 14.45 3.00
CA ILE A 207 -4.58 15.73 3.53
C ILE A 207 -5.79 16.23 2.72
N THR A 208 -5.78 16.04 1.41
CA THR A 208 -6.87 16.43 0.52
C THR A 208 -8.07 15.48 0.60
N SER A 209 -7.89 14.21 0.96
CA SER A 209 -9.00 13.24 1.04
C SER A 209 -9.87 13.46 2.28
N LEU A 210 -9.28 13.94 3.39
CA LEU A 210 -9.99 14.25 4.63
C LEU A 210 -11.23 15.16 4.46
N PRO A 211 -11.15 16.36 3.84
CA PRO A 211 -12.33 17.19 3.62
C PRO A 211 -13.35 16.56 2.68
N ILE A 212 -12.92 15.72 1.72
CA ILE A 212 -13.82 15.00 0.82
C ILE A 212 -14.60 13.93 1.59
N ASN A 213 -13.92 13.12 2.40
CA ASN A 213 -14.53 12.14 3.29
C ASN A 213 -15.52 12.80 4.25
N PHE A 214 -15.14 13.92 4.86
CA PHE A 214 -16.01 14.69 5.72
C PHE A 214 -17.24 15.22 4.98
N ALA A 215 -17.07 15.74 3.76
CA ALA A 215 -18.18 16.21 2.93
C ALA A 215 -19.13 15.07 2.52
N ILE A 216 -18.62 13.89 2.19
CA ILE A 216 -19.41 12.69 1.92
C ILE A 216 -20.20 12.32 3.18
N ALA A 217 -19.54 12.19 4.33
CA ALA A 217 -20.17 11.85 5.60
C ALA A 217 -21.28 12.85 5.97
N LEU A 218 -21.02 14.15 5.89
CA LEU A 218 -22.02 15.18 6.14
C LEU A 218 -23.20 15.10 5.16
N THR A 219 -22.94 14.86 3.88
CA THR A 219 -24.00 14.74 2.87
C THR A 219 -24.89 13.53 3.18
N ILE A 220 -24.29 12.42 3.60
CA ILE A 220 -25.01 11.22 4.04
C ILE A 220 -25.83 11.51 5.29
N LEU A 221 -25.23 12.10 6.31
CA LEU A 221 -25.89 12.37 7.59
C LEU A 221 -27.04 13.38 7.47
N ARG A 222 -26.91 14.40 6.61
CA ARG A 222 -27.96 15.39 6.37
C ARG A 222 -29.13 14.82 5.58
N ASN A 223 -28.88 13.90 4.66
CA ASN A 223 -29.92 13.33 3.79
C ASN A 223 -30.37 11.94 4.27
N LYS A 224 -30.42 11.70 5.58
CA LYS A 224 -30.81 10.41 6.20
C LYS A 224 -32.11 9.83 5.67
N HIS A 225 -33.10 10.68 5.45
CA HIS A 225 -34.40 10.27 4.92
C HIS A 225 -34.32 9.74 3.48
N SER A 226 -33.39 10.26 2.68
CA SER A 226 -33.22 9.91 1.26
C SER A 226 -32.16 8.83 1.03
N TRP A 227 -31.79 8.06 2.06
CA TRP A 227 -30.73 7.04 1.95
C TRP A 227 -31.03 5.96 0.92
N SER A 228 -32.28 5.49 0.84
CA SER A 228 -32.69 4.52 -0.17
C SER A 228 -32.48 5.05 -1.59
N THR A 229 -32.78 6.33 -1.80
CA THR A 229 -32.66 7.01 -3.09
C THR A 229 -31.21 7.32 -3.47
N LEU A 230 -30.38 7.72 -2.51
CA LEU A 230 -28.98 8.08 -2.74
C LEU A 230 -28.09 6.87 -3.00
N PHE A 231 -28.30 5.81 -2.23
CA PHE A 231 -27.38 4.67 -2.19
C PHE A 231 -27.76 3.55 -3.17
N GLY A 232 -29.02 3.47 -3.61
CA GLY A 232 -29.45 2.56 -4.67
C GLY A 232 -28.87 1.13 -4.55
N LYS A 233 -28.60 0.47 -5.69
CA LYS A 233 -27.85 -0.80 -5.72
C LYS A 233 -26.33 -0.61 -5.79
N GLU A 234 -25.87 0.58 -6.18
CA GLU A 234 -24.46 0.81 -6.56
C GLU A 234 -23.53 1.04 -5.36
N TYR A 235 -24.01 1.65 -4.28
CA TYR A 235 -23.19 1.99 -3.11
C TYR A 235 -23.90 1.59 -1.82
N THR A 236 -23.21 0.91 -0.92
CA THR A 236 -23.74 0.67 0.43
C THR A 236 -23.14 1.70 1.38
N PRO A 237 -23.89 2.33 2.32
CA PRO A 237 -23.30 3.26 3.30
C PRO A 237 -22.16 2.62 4.09
N THR A 238 -22.25 1.30 4.34
CA THR A 238 -21.19 0.50 4.95
C THR A 238 -19.89 0.50 4.13
N LEU A 239 -19.98 0.47 2.79
CA LEU A 239 -18.81 0.56 1.91
C LEU A 239 -18.13 1.92 2.08
N VAL A 240 -18.89 3.01 2.06
CA VAL A 240 -18.33 4.37 2.22
C VAL A 240 -17.66 4.51 3.58
N LEU A 241 -18.33 4.08 4.66
CA LEU A 241 -17.76 4.12 6.00
C LEU A 241 -16.46 3.30 6.10
N ARG A 242 -16.42 2.11 5.49
CA ARG A 242 -15.21 1.28 5.49
C ARG A 242 -14.06 1.93 4.73
N VAL A 243 -14.33 2.56 3.58
CA VAL A 243 -13.29 3.29 2.84
C VAL A 243 -12.78 4.48 3.65
N VAL A 244 -13.66 5.23 4.31
CA VAL A 244 -13.26 6.35 5.19
C VAL A 244 -12.39 5.87 6.36
N LEU A 245 -12.79 4.77 7.01
CA LEU A 245 -12.01 4.18 8.11
C LEU A 245 -10.67 3.62 7.62
N PHE A 246 -10.66 3.00 6.45
CA PHE A 246 -9.45 2.49 5.83
C PHE A 246 -8.50 3.64 5.45
N ASP A 247 -9.03 4.76 4.94
CA ASP A 247 -8.27 5.97 4.60
C ASP A 247 -7.64 6.66 5.82
N ALA A 248 -8.12 6.37 7.03
CA ALA A 248 -7.47 6.82 8.27
C ALA A 248 -6.28 5.93 8.67
N THR A 249 -6.13 4.74 8.12
CA THR A 249 -5.03 3.82 8.46
C THR A 249 -3.65 4.37 8.07
N PRO A 250 -3.46 5.00 6.89
CA PRO A 250 -2.23 5.71 6.56
C PRO A 250 -1.82 6.80 7.55
N LEU A 251 -2.77 7.44 8.25
CA LEU A 251 -2.43 8.42 9.30
C LEU A 251 -1.76 7.76 10.51
N LEU A 252 -2.10 6.50 10.81
CA LEU A 252 -1.40 5.74 11.84
C LEU A 252 0.02 5.41 11.39
N GLY A 253 0.20 5.01 10.12
CA GLY A 253 1.54 4.80 9.54
C GLY A 253 2.40 6.06 9.70
N LEU A 254 1.89 7.20 9.25
CA LEU A 254 2.58 8.48 9.41
C LEU A 254 2.89 8.82 10.88
N ALA A 255 1.94 8.57 11.79
CA ALA A 255 2.16 8.82 13.22
C ALA A 255 3.28 7.94 13.78
N LEU A 256 3.39 6.70 13.32
CA LEU A 256 4.49 5.80 13.67
C LEU A 256 5.81 6.28 13.06
N ASP A 257 5.82 6.67 11.78
CA ASP A 257 7.01 7.20 11.10
C ASP A 257 7.54 8.45 11.84
N VAL A 258 6.64 9.37 12.23
CA VAL A 258 7.00 10.55 13.04
C VAL A 258 7.49 10.16 14.44
N ALA A 259 6.91 9.11 15.04
CA ALA A 259 7.35 8.64 16.35
C ALA A 259 8.76 8.01 16.30
N GLU A 260 9.17 7.42 15.17
CA GLU A 260 10.53 6.90 14.97
C GLU A 260 11.58 8.01 14.97
N TYR A 261 11.23 9.23 14.54
CA TYR A 261 12.12 10.40 14.63
C TYR A 261 12.37 10.88 16.06
N ILE A 262 11.72 10.31 17.08
CA ILE A 262 11.93 10.63 18.49
C ILE A 262 12.91 9.60 19.10
N PRO A 263 14.20 9.93 19.31
CA PRO A 263 15.18 9.02 19.89
C PRO A 263 14.81 8.66 21.35
N PRO A 264 15.20 7.49 21.91
CA PRO A 264 16.14 6.49 21.37
C PRO A 264 15.57 5.05 21.18
N LYS A 265 14.24 4.86 21.04
CA LYS A 265 13.61 3.54 21.29
C LYS A 265 13.10 2.76 20.06
N PHE A 266 13.18 3.30 18.85
CA PHE A 266 12.46 2.74 17.70
C PHE A 266 13.31 2.57 16.43
N GLU A 267 14.59 2.19 16.55
CA GLU A 267 15.37 1.85 15.36
C GLU A 267 14.94 0.50 14.77
N ASN A 268 14.42 0.51 13.54
CA ASN A 268 14.19 -0.64 12.67
C ASN A 268 13.23 -1.70 13.22
N LEU A 269 11.95 -1.37 13.43
CA LEU A 269 10.96 -2.36 13.84
C LEU A 269 10.52 -3.24 12.66
N PRO A 270 10.81 -4.56 12.65
CA PRO A 270 10.23 -5.48 11.65
C PRO A 270 8.70 -5.46 11.66
N ALA A 271 8.10 -5.02 12.77
CA ALA A 271 6.67 -4.81 12.90
C ALA A 271 6.11 -3.77 11.92
N LEU A 272 6.83 -2.67 11.63
CA LEU A 272 6.38 -1.65 10.68
C LEU A 272 6.31 -2.23 9.26
N ASN A 273 7.30 -3.04 8.89
CA ASN A 273 7.32 -3.74 7.61
C ASN A 273 6.15 -4.71 7.47
N ALA A 274 5.81 -5.44 8.55
CA ALA A 274 4.61 -6.29 8.57
C ALA A 274 3.30 -5.47 8.43
N MET A 275 3.26 -4.22 8.93
CA MET A 275 2.11 -3.34 8.73
C MET A 275 1.89 -2.99 7.26
N LEU A 276 2.94 -2.85 6.45
CA LEU A 276 2.80 -2.62 5.01
C LEU A 276 2.02 -3.77 4.33
N ALA A 277 2.34 -5.02 4.68
CA ALA A 277 1.61 -6.19 4.17
C ALA A 277 0.20 -6.34 4.78
N LEU A 278 -0.03 -5.80 5.97
CA LEU A 278 -1.35 -5.78 6.60
C LEU A 278 -2.35 -4.91 5.82
N LEU A 279 -1.91 -3.81 5.19
CA LEU A 279 -2.79 -2.89 4.45
C LEU A 279 -3.63 -3.58 3.36
N PRO A 280 -3.07 -4.31 2.39
CA PRO A 280 -3.88 -5.01 1.38
C PRO A 280 -4.74 -6.13 1.98
N ALA A 281 -4.29 -6.80 3.05
CA ALA A 281 -5.10 -7.79 3.75
C ALA A 281 -6.35 -7.16 4.39
N LEU A 282 -6.19 -6.01 5.05
CA LEU A 282 -7.31 -5.22 5.60
C LEU A 282 -8.24 -4.72 4.50
N ALA A 283 -7.71 -4.30 3.35
CA ALA A 283 -8.51 -3.95 2.19
C ALA A 283 -9.35 -5.16 1.75
N GLY A 284 -8.71 -6.32 1.54
CA GLY A 284 -9.38 -7.58 1.23
C GLY A 284 -10.54 -7.89 2.18
N ILE A 285 -10.31 -7.83 3.49
CA ILE A 285 -11.35 -8.07 4.51
C ILE A 285 -12.47 -7.03 4.42
N ALA A 286 -12.14 -5.75 4.28
CA ALA A 286 -13.11 -4.66 4.22
C ALA A 286 -14.04 -4.77 2.99
N PHE A 287 -13.50 -5.20 1.84
CA PHE A 287 -14.28 -5.37 0.60
C PHE A 287 -14.98 -6.73 0.52
N MET A 288 -14.39 -7.82 1.02
CA MET A 288 -15.04 -9.14 1.06
C MET A 288 -16.27 -9.13 1.97
N SER A 289 -16.21 -8.40 3.08
CA SER A 289 -17.32 -8.31 4.04
C SER A 289 -18.50 -7.46 3.55
N GLN A 290 -18.52 -7.05 2.28
CA GLN A 290 -19.61 -6.25 1.71
C GLN A 290 -20.82 -7.13 1.43
N ARG A 291 -22.01 -6.62 1.81
CA ARG A 291 -23.26 -7.39 1.75
C ARG A 291 -23.60 -7.85 0.33
N ASP A 292 -23.31 -7.05 -0.68
CA ASP A 292 -23.54 -7.39 -2.09
C ASP A 292 -22.58 -8.47 -2.61
N ILE A 293 -21.30 -8.42 -2.22
CA ILE A 293 -20.32 -9.47 -2.52
C ILE A 293 -20.74 -10.78 -1.83
N LEU A 294 -21.01 -10.75 -0.54
CA LEU A 294 -21.46 -11.93 0.21
C LEU A 294 -22.76 -12.51 -0.38
N ARG A 295 -23.69 -11.66 -0.84
CA ARG A 295 -24.92 -12.11 -1.51
C ARG A 295 -24.70 -12.68 -2.90
N ALA A 296 -23.67 -12.24 -3.61
CA ALA A 296 -23.29 -12.86 -4.87
C ALA A 296 -22.85 -14.32 -4.62
N TRP A 297 -22.16 -14.57 -3.50
CA TRP A 297 -21.72 -15.92 -3.13
C TRP A 297 -22.83 -16.76 -2.51
N MET A 298 -23.77 -16.15 -1.79
CA MET A 298 -24.98 -16.81 -1.30
C MET A 298 -26.03 -16.97 -2.41
N PHE A 299 -25.66 -17.58 -3.54
CA PHE A 299 -26.52 -17.73 -4.72
C PHE A 299 -27.81 -18.52 -4.43
N TRP A 300 -27.79 -19.35 -3.37
CA TRP A 300 -28.94 -20.12 -2.89
C TRP A 300 -29.99 -19.27 -2.17
N LEU A 301 -29.66 -18.07 -1.70
CA LEU A 301 -30.65 -17.20 -1.07
C LEU A 301 -31.57 -16.58 -2.12
N PRO A 302 -32.90 -16.52 -1.86
CA PRO A 302 -33.83 -15.87 -2.77
C PRO A 302 -33.44 -14.40 -2.98
N PRO A 303 -33.65 -13.85 -4.19
CA PRO A 303 -33.40 -12.44 -4.44
C PRO A 303 -34.22 -11.58 -3.48
N GLU A 304 -33.58 -10.57 -2.88
CA GLU A 304 -34.27 -9.63 -1.99
C GLU A 304 -35.36 -8.94 -2.79
N LYS A 305 -36.62 -9.11 -2.38
CA LYS A 305 -37.76 -8.44 -3.01
C LYS A 305 -37.48 -6.94 -3.00
N PRO A 306 -37.61 -6.24 -4.14
CA PRO A 306 -37.51 -4.78 -4.15
C PRO A 306 -38.48 -4.26 -3.09
N LYS A 307 -37.97 -3.52 -2.10
CA LYS A 307 -38.89 -2.78 -1.22
C LYS A 307 -39.66 -1.85 -2.14
N ALA A 308 -40.97 -2.04 -2.24
CA ALA A 308 -41.84 -1.13 -2.99
C ALA A 308 -41.53 0.27 -2.44
N VAL A 309 -40.99 1.13 -3.30
CA VAL A 309 -40.81 2.53 -2.96
C VAL A 309 -42.21 3.08 -2.91
N GLU A 310 -42.79 3.14 -1.72
CA GLU A 310 -44.08 3.75 -1.48
C GLU A 310 -43.90 5.23 -1.82
N PHE A 311 -44.30 5.61 -3.03
CA PHE A 311 -44.33 6.99 -3.46
C PHE A 311 -45.36 7.69 -2.58
N MET A 312 -44.91 8.38 -1.54
CA MET A 312 -45.78 9.31 -0.83
C MET A 312 -46.08 10.47 -1.80
N PRO A 313 -47.34 10.68 -2.19
CA PRO A 313 -47.71 11.89 -2.92
C PRO A 313 -47.43 13.09 -2.01
N HIS A 314 -46.63 14.03 -2.52
CA HIS A 314 -46.40 15.34 -1.92
C HIS A 314 -47.53 16.30 -2.30
#